data_AF-A0A7X2VIC5-F1
#
_entry.id   AF-A0A7X2VIC5-F1
#
_cell.length_a   1.000
_cell.length_b   1.000
_cell.length_c   1.000
_cell.angle_alpha   90.00
_cell.angle_beta   90.00
_cell.angle_gamma   90.00
#
_symmetry.space_group_name_H-M   'P 1'
#
loop_
_entity.id
_entity.type
_entity.pdbx_description
1 polymer ?
#
loop_
_entity_poly.entity_id
_entity_poly.type
_entity_poly.pdbx_seq_one_letter_code
_entity_poly.pdbx_strand_id
1 'polypeptide(L)'
;MKEFLKFIFWMFVSIFVLMVVVVALMLNSYDRAYENAHKHSSYSWKKVTYPVEKYSNPIDEYNDNFELLFNLLVKKLFSPTLVEKEFKRAYETAKNLSADSPISMQAIKNKIKIYNYSEGANQYAVYKLNIDWREQAVLAAKSLQKYRYSKEKLVEQLINVALFTQKEADYAVEQVNFDWKENAVKEAESYVNSGKISKEKLLEILVENKKFTQEEAEYAIEHAKIDLLD
;
A
#
# COMPACT_ATOMS: atom_id res chain seq x y z
N MET A 1 41.94 -23.26 21.31
CA MET A 1 40.95 -23.25 20.21
C MET A 1 39.51 -23.46 20.68
N LYS A 2 39.20 -24.52 21.46
CA LYS A 2 37.84 -24.76 22.00
C LYS A 2 37.27 -23.62 22.87
N GLU A 3 38.08 -23.03 23.75
CA GLU A 3 37.62 -21.93 24.62
C GLU A 3 37.34 -20.63 23.84
N PHE A 4 38.11 -20.37 22.79
CA PHE A 4 37.88 -19.24 21.89
C PHE A 4 36.60 -19.42 21.06
N LEU A 5 36.31 -20.64 20.61
CA LEU A 5 35.08 -20.96 19.88
C LEU A 5 33.84 -20.85 20.77
N LYS A 6 33.95 -21.24 22.04
CA LYS A 6 32.88 -21.05 23.04
C LYS A 6 32.61 -19.56 23.29
N PHE A 7 33.65 -18.74 23.40
CA PHE A 7 33.51 -17.30 23.54
C PHE A 7 32.77 -16.67 22.36
N ILE A 8 33.17 -17.01 21.13
CA ILE A 8 32.49 -16.54 19.91
C ILE A 8 31.03 -17.00 19.87
N PHE A 9 30.76 -18.26 20.21
CA PHE A 9 29.40 -18.80 20.25
C PHE A 9 28.50 -18.02 21.23
N TRP A 10 28.98 -17.78 22.46
CA TRP A 10 28.22 -17.02 23.46
C TRP A 10 28.03 -15.54 23.08
N MET A 11 28.98 -14.95 22.36
CA MET A 11 28.84 -13.60 21.80
C MET A 11 27.72 -13.53 20.74
N PHE A 12 27.60 -14.52 19.87
CA PHE A 12 26.51 -14.55 18.89
C PHE A 12 25.15 -14.82 19.55
N VAL A 13 25.10 -15.68 20.57
CA VAL A 13 23.88 -15.93 21.33
C VAL A 13 23.38 -14.66 22.03
N SER A 14 24.27 -13.86 22.65
CA SER A 14 23.86 -12.62 23.32
C SER A 14 23.35 -11.56 22.33
N ILE A 15 23.99 -11.41 21.16
CA ILE A 15 23.54 -10.51 20.10
C ILE A 15 22.18 -10.95 19.55
N PHE A 16 21.96 -12.25 19.37
CA PHE A 16 20.69 -12.78 18.89
C PHE A 16 19.55 -12.51 19.88
N VAL A 17 19.77 -12.72 21.18
CA VAL A 17 18.80 -12.40 22.23
C VAL A 17 18.46 -10.92 22.23
N LEU A 18 19.45 -10.03 22.09
CA LEU A 18 19.23 -8.59 22.01
C LEU A 18 18.38 -8.21 20.78
N MET A 19 18.65 -8.81 19.62
CA MET A 19 17.85 -8.58 18.41
C MET A 19 16.39 -8.99 18.59
N VAL A 20 16.14 -10.16 19.19
CA VAL A 20 14.78 -10.65 19.44
C VAL A 20 14.02 -9.68 20.36
N VAL A 21 14.68 -9.15 21.40
CA VAL A 21 14.09 -8.16 22.31
C VAL A 21 13.76 -6.86 21.59
N VAL A 22 14.66 -6.34 20.74
CA VAL A 22 14.41 -5.12 19.97
C VAL A 22 13.25 -5.31 18.98
N VAL A 23 13.18 -6.45 18.31
CA VAL A 23 12.07 -6.78 17.40
C VAL A 23 10.75 -6.88 18.17
N ALA A 24 10.74 -7.51 19.35
CA ALA A 24 9.54 -7.57 20.19
C ALA A 24 9.08 -6.19 20.67
N LEU A 25 10.01 -5.30 21.04
CA LEU A 25 9.69 -3.92 21.41
C LEU A 25 9.14 -3.11 20.23
N MET A 26 9.68 -3.33 19.02
CA MET A 26 9.19 -2.69 17.81
C MET A 26 7.77 -3.16 17.47
N LEU A 27 7.50 -4.46 17.51
CA LEU A 27 6.16 -5.02 17.27
C LEU A 27 5.14 -4.51 18.31
N ASN A 28 5.51 -4.51 19.59
CA ASN A 28 4.64 -3.97 20.65
C ASN A 28 4.39 -2.45 20.49
N SER A 29 5.38 -1.70 19.99
CA SER A 29 5.19 -0.27 19.69
C SER A 29 4.28 -0.05 18.48
N TYR A 30 4.35 -0.93 17.47
CA TYR A 30 3.52 -0.91 16.28
C TYR A 30 2.05 -1.24 16.63
N ASP A 31 1.80 -2.31 17.39
CA ASP A 31 0.46 -2.70 17.81
C ASP A 31 -0.21 -1.63 18.68
N ARG A 32 0.55 -1.02 19.59
CA ARG A 32 0.07 0.12 20.40
C ARG A 32 -0.24 1.36 19.56
N ALA A 33 0.54 1.64 18.52
CA ALA A 33 0.27 2.75 17.60
C ALA A 33 -0.97 2.45 16.74
N TYR A 34 -1.13 1.20 16.30
CA TYR A 34 -2.29 0.72 15.55
C TYR A 34 -3.59 0.80 16.37
N GLU A 35 -3.56 0.33 17.62
CA GLU A 35 -4.70 0.40 18.57
C GLU A 35 -5.04 1.84 18.96
N ASN A 36 -4.04 2.71 19.17
CA ASN A 36 -4.27 4.13 19.46
C ASN A 36 -4.90 4.87 18.26
N ALA A 37 -4.55 4.49 17.02
CA ALA A 37 -5.18 5.06 15.83
C ALA A 37 -6.64 4.58 15.66
N HIS A 38 -6.95 3.33 16.03
CA HIS A 38 -8.30 2.79 15.92
C HIS A 38 -9.27 3.22 17.04
N LYS A 39 -8.78 3.56 18.23
CA LYS A 39 -9.63 4.04 19.35
C LYS A 39 -10.08 5.51 19.23
N HIS A 40 -9.60 6.25 18.23
CA HIS A 40 -10.00 7.63 17.95
C HIS A 40 -10.90 7.79 16.71
N SER A 41 -11.60 6.74 16.26
CA SER A 41 -12.49 6.79 15.08
C SER A 41 -13.83 7.52 15.32
N SER A 42 -13.80 8.65 16.01
CA SER A 42 -14.90 9.63 16.00
C SER A 42 -14.37 11.01 15.63
N TYR A 43 -13.92 11.16 14.39
CA TYR A 43 -13.63 12.49 13.87
C TYR A 43 -14.30 12.77 12.52
N SER A 44 -15.39 13.52 12.64
CA SER A 44 -15.78 14.57 11.69
C SER A 44 -14.64 15.57 11.54
N TRP A 45 -14.15 15.82 10.33
CA TRP A 45 -13.19 16.89 10.09
C TRP A 45 -13.69 17.90 9.06
N LYS A 46 -13.77 19.15 9.53
CA LYS A 46 -13.81 20.36 8.69
C LYS A 46 -12.56 20.42 7.82
N LYS A 47 -12.76 20.71 6.54
CA LYS A 47 -11.71 20.91 5.51
C LYS A 47 -10.70 21.97 5.96
N VAL A 48 -9.42 21.62 5.98
CA VAL A 48 -8.31 22.57 5.92
C VAL A 48 -7.54 22.27 4.64
N THR A 49 -7.66 23.15 3.66
CA THR A 49 -6.92 23.09 2.39
C THR A 49 -5.53 23.70 2.60
N TYR A 50 -4.47 22.89 2.45
CA TYR A 50 -3.10 23.41 2.41
C TYR A 50 -2.65 23.63 0.96
N PRO A 51 -1.90 24.72 0.68
CA PRO A 51 -1.28 24.91 -0.62
C PRO A 51 -0.21 23.83 -0.86
N VAL A 52 -0.15 23.34 -2.09
CA VAL A 52 0.82 22.33 -2.56
C VAL A 52 2.21 22.95 -2.59
N GLU A 53 2.94 22.88 -1.47
CA GLU A 53 4.38 23.08 -1.47
C GLU A 53 5.06 21.82 -2.03
N LYS A 54 6.09 22.02 -2.85
CA LYS A 54 7.02 20.96 -3.28
C LYS A 54 7.73 20.41 -2.03
N TYR A 55 7.12 19.45 -1.36
CA TYR A 55 7.78 18.66 -0.33
C TYR A 55 8.69 17.65 -1.03
N SER A 56 9.96 18.03 -1.20
CA SER A 56 11.05 17.06 -1.27
C SER A 56 10.89 16.10 -0.10
N ASN A 57 10.77 14.80 -0.37
CA ASN A 57 10.59 13.83 0.69
C ASN A 57 11.81 13.91 1.60
N PRO A 58 11.67 13.93 2.93
CA PRO A 58 12.80 13.77 3.86
C PRO A 58 13.58 12.45 3.65
N ILE A 59 13.06 11.57 2.80
CA ILE A 59 13.63 10.28 2.38
C ILE A 59 14.71 10.47 1.30
N ASP A 60 14.66 11.54 0.50
CA ASP A 60 15.61 11.77 -0.59
C ASP A 60 17.05 12.04 -0.05
N GLU A 61 17.17 12.52 1.19
CA GLU A 61 18.45 12.78 1.87
C GLU A 61 19.03 11.52 2.55
N TYR A 62 18.21 10.50 2.81
CA TYR A 62 18.66 9.21 3.37
C TYR A 62 19.10 8.20 2.30
N ASN A 63 18.87 8.55 1.02
CA ASN A 63 18.98 7.62 -0.11
C ASN A 63 20.43 7.17 -0.39
N ASP A 64 21.38 8.09 -0.27
CA ASP A 64 22.79 7.81 -0.52
C ASP A 64 23.43 7.01 0.63
N ASN A 65 22.91 7.17 1.85
CA ASN A 65 23.49 6.57 3.05
C ASN A 65 23.23 5.05 3.09
N PHE A 66 22.06 4.57 2.64
CA PHE A 66 21.75 3.14 2.66
C PHE A 66 22.57 2.36 1.61
N GLU A 67 22.73 2.90 0.40
CA GLU A 67 23.55 2.27 -0.64
C GLU A 67 25.05 2.30 -0.28
N LEU A 68 25.52 3.39 0.33
CA LEU A 68 26.88 3.48 0.86
C LEU A 68 27.11 2.47 2.00
N LEU A 69 26.22 2.42 2.99
CA LEU A 69 26.27 1.48 4.12
C LEU A 69 26.22 0.04 3.64
N PHE A 70 25.36 -0.27 2.66
CA PHE A 70 25.27 -1.58 2.05
C PHE A 70 26.57 -1.96 1.34
N ASN A 71 27.10 -1.07 0.50
CA ASN A 71 28.37 -1.29 -0.20
C ASN A 71 29.55 -1.49 0.77
N LEU A 72 29.56 -0.75 1.89
CA LEU A 72 30.56 -0.91 2.95
C LEU A 72 30.43 -2.25 3.67
N LEU A 73 29.21 -2.67 3.99
CA LEU A 73 28.94 -3.88 4.76
C LEU A 73 29.16 -5.16 3.92
N VAL A 74 28.73 -5.15 2.66
CA VAL A 74 28.93 -6.28 1.74
C VAL A 74 30.38 -6.49 1.37
N LYS A 75 31.12 -5.41 1.04
CA LYS A 75 32.55 -5.51 0.74
C LYS A 75 33.38 -6.03 1.91
N LYS A 76 32.94 -5.78 3.15
CA LYS A 76 33.67 -6.14 4.36
C LYS A 76 33.36 -7.54 4.90
N LEU A 77 32.17 -8.08 4.64
CA LEU A 77 31.69 -9.30 5.31
C LEU A 77 31.56 -10.53 4.41
N PHE A 78 31.59 -10.41 3.08
CA PHE A 78 31.32 -11.51 2.15
C PHE A 78 32.26 -11.55 0.95
N SER A 79 32.33 -12.69 0.25
CA SER A 79 32.97 -12.79 -1.07
C SER A 79 32.26 -11.84 -2.05
N PRO A 80 32.91 -10.73 -2.48
CA PRO A 80 32.21 -9.62 -3.12
C PRO A 80 31.43 -10.02 -4.39
N THR A 81 32.00 -10.94 -5.17
CA THR A 81 31.49 -11.33 -6.49
C THR A 81 30.19 -12.14 -6.45
N LEU A 82 29.99 -13.00 -5.44
CA LEU A 82 28.77 -13.81 -5.34
C LEU A 82 27.59 -12.97 -4.84
N VAL A 83 27.83 -12.11 -3.85
CA VAL A 83 26.81 -11.21 -3.31
C VAL A 83 26.39 -10.19 -4.36
N GLU A 84 27.34 -9.58 -5.08
CA GLU A 84 27.02 -8.63 -6.16
C GLU A 84 26.12 -9.26 -7.25
N LYS A 85 26.38 -10.53 -7.61
CA LYS A 85 25.59 -11.25 -8.61
C LYS A 85 24.16 -11.53 -8.15
N GLU A 86 23.96 -11.92 -6.89
CA GLU A 86 22.63 -12.14 -6.32
C GLU A 86 21.82 -10.85 -6.31
N PHE A 87 22.40 -9.76 -5.80
CA PHE A 87 21.74 -8.47 -5.69
C PHE A 87 21.39 -7.88 -7.05
N LYS A 88 22.27 -8.03 -8.04
CA LYS A 88 21.97 -7.65 -9.43
C LYS A 88 20.76 -8.43 -9.97
N ARG A 89 20.71 -9.75 -9.75
CA ARG A 89 19.57 -10.57 -10.16
C ARG A 89 18.28 -10.17 -9.45
N ALA A 90 18.34 -9.94 -8.14
CA ALA A 90 17.19 -9.48 -7.37
C ALA A 90 16.66 -8.15 -7.90
N TYR A 91 17.54 -7.20 -8.20
CA TYR A 91 17.18 -5.92 -8.80
C TYR A 91 16.50 -6.08 -10.17
N GLU A 92 17.07 -6.86 -11.09
CA GLU A 92 16.44 -7.12 -12.40
C GLU A 92 15.09 -7.81 -12.25
N THR A 93 14.96 -8.74 -11.31
CA THR A 93 13.67 -9.38 -10.99
C THR A 93 12.66 -8.37 -10.46
N ALA A 94 13.03 -7.50 -9.53
CA ALA A 94 12.16 -6.44 -9.01
C ALA A 94 11.71 -5.49 -10.12
N LYS A 95 12.62 -5.14 -11.03
CA LYS A 95 12.35 -4.27 -12.19
C LYS A 95 11.32 -4.91 -13.12
N ASN A 96 11.50 -6.19 -13.44
CA ASN A 96 10.54 -6.94 -14.25
C ASN A 96 9.18 -7.05 -13.57
N LEU A 97 9.13 -7.29 -12.25
CA LEU A 97 7.88 -7.35 -11.49
C LEU A 97 7.10 -6.01 -11.51
N SER A 98 7.79 -4.88 -11.76
CA SER A 98 7.19 -3.54 -11.86
C SER A 98 6.85 -3.08 -13.27
N ALA A 99 7.17 -3.85 -14.31
CA ALA A 99 7.11 -3.37 -15.69
C ALA A 99 5.70 -3.32 -16.30
N ASP A 100 4.82 -4.25 -15.92
CA ASP A 100 3.60 -4.53 -16.70
C ASP A 100 2.32 -3.85 -16.16
N SER A 101 2.30 -3.42 -14.89
CA SER A 101 1.10 -2.89 -14.25
C SER A 101 1.46 -1.95 -13.10
N PRO A 102 0.59 -0.97 -12.79
CA PRO A 102 0.67 -0.24 -11.53
C PRO A 102 0.76 -1.22 -10.36
N ILE A 103 1.76 -1.05 -9.52
CA ILE A 103 2.04 -1.96 -8.41
C ILE A 103 2.57 -1.19 -7.20
N SER A 104 2.18 -1.62 -6.01
CA SER A 104 2.71 -1.04 -4.78
C SER A 104 4.07 -1.62 -4.41
N MET A 105 4.84 -0.85 -3.63
CA MET A 105 6.09 -1.33 -3.04
C MET A 105 5.88 -2.63 -2.24
N GLN A 106 4.79 -2.73 -1.48
CA GLN A 106 4.49 -3.91 -0.67
C GLN A 106 4.16 -5.13 -1.53
N ALA A 107 3.45 -4.94 -2.64
CA ALA A 107 3.18 -6.02 -3.58
C ALA A 107 4.47 -6.56 -4.21
N ILE A 108 5.43 -5.70 -4.58
CA ILE A 108 6.75 -6.17 -5.08
C ILE A 108 7.51 -6.91 -3.98
N LYS A 109 7.54 -6.38 -2.74
CA LYS A 109 8.16 -7.06 -1.58
C LYS A 109 7.59 -8.46 -1.35
N ASN A 110 6.29 -8.66 -1.56
CA ASN A 110 5.66 -9.96 -1.43
C ASN A 110 6.01 -10.87 -2.60
N LYS A 111 5.95 -10.37 -3.84
CA LYS A 111 6.22 -11.15 -5.05
C LYS A 111 7.67 -11.59 -5.14
N ILE A 112 8.64 -10.75 -4.79
CA ILE A 112 10.06 -11.07 -4.96
C ILE A 112 10.54 -12.22 -4.07
N LYS A 113 9.84 -12.48 -2.93
CA LYS A 113 10.16 -13.58 -2.01
C LYS A 113 10.09 -14.95 -2.66
N ILE A 114 9.29 -15.13 -3.73
CA ILE A 114 9.17 -16.41 -4.43
C ILE A 114 10.45 -16.81 -5.16
N TYR A 115 11.36 -15.86 -5.41
CA TYR A 115 12.60 -16.08 -6.15
C TYR A 115 13.78 -16.50 -5.25
N ASN A 116 13.53 -16.72 -3.95
CA ASN A 116 14.49 -17.26 -2.98
C ASN A 116 15.84 -16.52 -2.90
N TYR A 117 15.84 -15.20 -3.11
CA TYR A 117 17.00 -14.37 -2.76
C TYR A 117 17.06 -14.12 -1.26
N SER A 118 18.26 -13.76 -0.77
CA SER A 118 18.43 -13.25 0.59
C SER A 118 17.53 -12.04 0.87
N GLU A 119 17.06 -11.91 2.11
CA GLU A 119 16.18 -10.79 2.50
C GLU A 119 16.85 -9.43 2.24
N GLY A 120 18.17 -9.33 2.44
CA GLY A 120 18.93 -8.13 2.09
C GLY A 120 18.90 -7.82 0.59
N ALA A 121 19.01 -8.83 -0.28
CA ALA A 121 18.92 -8.66 -1.73
C ALA A 121 17.52 -8.20 -2.16
N ASN A 122 16.47 -8.77 -1.55
CA ASN A 122 15.09 -8.35 -1.80
C ASN A 122 14.85 -6.89 -1.41
N GLN A 123 15.30 -6.48 -0.22
CA GLN A 123 15.13 -5.11 0.26
C GLN A 123 15.89 -4.11 -0.60
N TYR A 124 17.16 -4.39 -0.92
CA TYR A 124 17.97 -3.57 -1.82
C TYR A 124 17.33 -3.44 -3.20
N ALA A 125 16.84 -4.55 -3.76
CA ALA A 125 16.24 -4.57 -5.09
C ALA A 125 15.02 -3.65 -5.18
N VAL A 126 14.09 -3.76 -4.22
CA VAL A 126 12.88 -2.92 -4.17
C VAL A 126 13.22 -1.45 -3.95
N TYR A 127 14.17 -1.17 -3.05
CA TYR A 127 14.63 0.17 -2.76
C TYR A 127 15.25 0.86 -4.00
N LYS A 128 16.08 0.13 -4.74
CA LYS A 128 16.77 0.63 -5.93
C LYS A 128 15.84 0.94 -7.11
N LEU A 129 14.58 0.50 -7.09
CA LEU A 129 13.66 0.71 -8.21
C LEU A 129 13.42 2.20 -8.54
N ASN A 130 13.68 3.13 -7.61
CA ASN A 130 13.49 4.57 -7.80
C ASN A 130 12.14 4.93 -8.45
N ILE A 131 11.09 4.24 -7.99
CA ILE A 131 9.71 4.40 -8.47
C ILE A 131 9.00 5.45 -7.61
N ASP A 132 8.24 6.33 -8.25
CA ASP A 132 7.26 7.16 -7.55
C ASP A 132 6.01 6.32 -7.23
N TRP A 133 5.93 5.85 -5.99
CA TRP A 133 4.84 5.00 -5.53
C TRP A 133 3.49 5.71 -5.47
N ARG A 134 3.47 7.05 -5.35
CA ARG A 134 2.22 7.82 -5.40
C ARG A 134 1.66 7.83 -6.81
N GLU A 135 2.51 8.03 -7.81
CA GLU A 135 2.09 7.94 -9.21
C GLU A 135 1.60 6.52 -9.56
N GLN A 136 2.25 5.48 -9.03
CA GLN A 136 1.75 4.10 -9.18
C GLN A 136 0.34 3.94 -8.60
N ALA A 137 0.04 4.54 -7.44
CA ALA A 137 -1.30 4.51 -6.86
C ALA A 137 -2.33 5.24 -7.72
N VAL A 138 -1.97 6.40 -8.32
CA VAL A 138 -2.83 7.13 -9.26
C VAL A 138 -3.15 6.28 -10.49
N LEU A 139 -2.14 5.62 -11.08
CA LEU A 139 -2.34 4.74 -12.22
C LEU A 139 -3.21 3.52 -11.85
N ALA A 140 -3.01 2.95 -10.66
CA ALA A 140 -3.86 1.87 -10.15
C ALA A 140 -5.31 2.34 -9.99
N ALA A 141 -5.54 3.51 -9.41
CA ALA A 141 -6.86 4.11 -9.27
C ALA A 141 -7.56 4.30 -10.62
N LYS A 142 -6.84 4.83 -11.62
CA LYS A 142 -7.32 4.95 -13.03
C LYS A 142 -7.71 3.60 -13.61
N SER A 143 -6.93 2.55 -13.37
CA SER A 143 -7.22 1.20 -13.87
C SER A 143 -8.48 0.58 -13.23
N LEU A 144 -8.79 0.97 -12.00
CA LEU A 144 -9.96 0.51 -11.24
C LEU A 144 -11.24 1.26 -11.58
N GLN A 145 -11.19 2.35 -12.36
CA GLN A 145 -12.37 3.14 -12.73
C GLN A 145 -13.46 2.31 -13.42
N LYS A 146 -13.08 1.25 -14.14
CA LYS A 146 -14.02 0.33 -14.79
C LYS A 146 -15.01 -0.34 -13.82
N TYR A 147 -14.67 -0.43 -12.53
CA TYR A 147 -15.52 -0.98 -11.48
C TYR A 147 -16.44 0.06 -10.83
N ARG A 148 -16.29 1.35 -11.17
CA ARG A 148 -17.18 2.44 -10.77
C ARG A 148 -17.42 2.51 -9.26
N TYR A 149 -16.36 2.31 -8.50
CA TYR A 149 -16.40 2.43 -7.05
C TYR A 149 -16.78 3.86 -6.62
N SER A 150 -17.36 3.95 -5.42
CA SER A 150 -17.36 5.19 -4.64
C SER A 150 -15.92 5.59 -4.28
N LYS A 151 -15.74 6.84 -3.85
CA LYS A 151 -14.42 7.33 -3.42
C LYS A 151 -13.86 6.48 -2.27
N GLU A 152 -14.67 6.21 -1.24
CA GLU A 152 -14.26 5.41 -0.09
C GLU A 152 -13.94 3.97 -0.50
N LYS A 153 -14.78 3.35 -1.34
CA LYS A 153 -14.54 1.97 -1.79
C LYS A 153 -13.28 1.86 -2.64
N LEU A 154 -12.97 2.87 -3.44
CA LEU A 154 -11.72 2.91 -4.20
C LEU A 154 -10.49 2.96 -3.26
N VAL A 155 -10.53 3.77 -2.20
CA VAL A 155 -9.47 3.79 -1.17
C VAL A 155 -9.31 2.40 -0.54
N GLU A 156 -10.41 1.75 -0.15
CA GLU A 156 -10.36 0.38 0.41
C GLU A 156 -9.69 -0.60 -0.56
N GLN A 157 -10.00 -0.53 -1.87
CA GLN A 157 -9.39 -1.41 -2.87
C GLN A 157 -7.89 -1.15 -3.04
N LEU A 158 -7.48 0.12 -3.08
CA LEU A 158 -6.08 0.49 -3.21
C LEU A 158 -5.26 -0.04 -2.02
N ILE A 159 -5.81 0.00 -0.81
CA ILE A 159 -5.11 -0.44 0.40
C ILE A 159 -5.15 -1.96 0.56
N ASN A 160 -6.35 -2.55 0.54
CA ASN A 160 -6.53 -3.94 0.95
C ASN A 160 -6.22 -4.95 -0.17
N VAL A 161 -6.35 -4.53 -1.43
CA VAL A 161 -6.14 -5.40 -2.60
C VAL A 161 -4.84 -5.04 -3.30
N ALA A 162 -4.67 -3.77 -3.67
CA ALA A 162 -3.47 -3.32 -4.38
C ALA A 162 -2.28 -3.04 -3.46
N LEU A 163 -2.47 -3.10 -2.14
CA LEU A 163 -1.44 -3.02 -1.10
C LEU A 163 -0.68 -1.68 -1.09
N PHE A 164 -1.33 -0.58 -1.46
CA PHE A 164 -0.78 0.77 -1.27
C PHE A 164 -0.92 1.21 0.18
N THR A 165 -0.06 2.14 0.60
CA THR A 165 -0.23 2.79 1.91
C THR A 165 -1.45 3.70 1.91
N GLN A 166 -1.99 4.00 3.09
CA GLN A 166 -3.10 4.95 3.24
C GLN A 166 -2.79 6.30 2.54
N LYS A 167 -1.59 6.85 2.74
CA LYS A 167 -1.18 8.13 2.15
C LYS A 167 -1.14 8.10 0.62
N GLU A 168 -0.68 6.99 0.03
CA GLU A 168 -0.65 6.82 -1.43
C GLU A 168 -2.06 6.67 -2.00
N ALA A 169 -2.92 5.91 -1.32
CA ALA A 169 -4.32 5.75 -1.72
C ALA A 169 -5.10 7.06 -1.64
N ASP A 170 -4.95 7.81 -0.54
CA ASP A 170 -5.57 9.13 -0.34
C ASP A 170 -5.12 10.12 -1.43
N TYR A 171 -3.82 10.18 -1.68
CA TYR A 171 -3.27 10.99 -2.77
C TYR A 171 -3.88 10.57 -4.11
N ALA A 172 -3.93 9.27 -4.41
CA ALA A 172 -4.46 8.76 -5.67
C ALA A 172 -5.92 9.16 -5.89
N VAL A 173 -6.79 9.03 -4.87
CA VAL A 173 -8.20 9.39 -5.01
C VAL A 173 -8.44 10.90 -5.09
N GLU A 174 -7.49 11.72 -4.67
CA GLU A 174 -7.51 13.18 -4.87
C GLU A 174 -7.04 13.60 -6.26
N GLN A 175 -6.12 12.84 -6.87
CA GLN A 175 -5.61 13.14 -8.21
C GLN A 175 -6.51 12.63 -9.35
N VAL A 176 -7.41 11.69 -9.08
CA VAL A 176 -8.37 11.22 -10.08
C VAL A 176 -9.58 12.16 -10.16
N ASN A 177 -9.94 12.58 -11.36
CA ASN A 177 -11.11 13.43 -11.63
C ASN A 177 -12.32 12.56 -12.02
N PHE A 178 -12.71 11.64 -11.15
CA PHE A 178 -13.87 10.78 -11.40
C PHE A 178 -15.18 11.49 -11.03
N ASP A 179 -16.22 11.22 -11.81
CA ASP A 179 -17.57 11.63 -11.47
C ASP A 179 -18.19 10.56 -10.56
N TRP A 180 -18.14 10.81 -9.26
CA TRP A 180 -18.63 9.87 -8.24
C TRP A 180 -20.15 9.70 -8.28
N LYS A 181 -20.89 10.74 -8.70
CA LYS A 181 -22.35 10.66 -8.88
C LYS A 181 -22.70 9.78 -10.08
N GLU A 182 -22.00 9.94 -11.19
CA GLU A 182 -22.17 9.06 -12.35
C GLU A 182 -21.79 7.61 -12.01
N ASN A 183 -20.71 7.40 -11.24
CA ASN A 183 -20.37 6.07 -10.73
C ASN A 183 -21.53 5.47 -9.91
N ALA A 184 -22.16 6.25 -9.03
CA ALA A 184 -23.31 5.82 -8.23
C ALA A 184 -24.52 5.47 -9.09
N VAL A 185 -24.85 6.30 -10.10
CA VAL A 185 -25.92 6.03 -11.08
C VAL A 185 -25.68 4.70 -11.78
N LYS A 186 -24.46 4.48 -12.29
CA LYS A 186 -24.12 3.24 -13.00
C LYS A 186 -24.13 2.02 -12.10
N GLU A 187 -23.74 2.18 -10.84
CA GLU A 187 -23.83 1.11 -9.85
C GLU A 187 -25.30 0.77 -9.58
N ALA A 188 -26.17 1.77 -9.39
CA ALA A 188 -27.61 1.59 -9.23
C ALA A 188 -28.25 0.89 -10.44
N GLU A 189 -27.91 1.32 -11.66
CA GLU A 189 -28.37 0.69 -12.91
C GLU A 189 -27.94 -0.77 -13.04
N SER A 190 -26.83 -1.17 -12.41
CA SER A 190 -26.39 -2.57 -12.42
C SER A 190 -27.38 -3.52 -11.70
N TYR A 191 -28.17 -3.00 -10.76
CA TYR A 191 -29.16 -3.77 -10.01
C TYR A 191 -30.47 -4.01 -10.79
N VAL A 192 -30.72 -3.32 -11.90
CA VAL A 192 -31.94 -3.51 -12.74
C VAL A 192 -32.10 -4.95 -13.19
N ASN A 193 -30.99 -5.59 -13.55
CA ASN A 193 -31.02 -6.96 -14.07
C ASN A 193 -31.16 -8.03 -12.97
N SER A 194 -31.11 -7.64 -11.69
CA SER A 194 -31.08 -8.58 -10.56
C SER A 194 -32.44 -8.85 -9.92
N GLY A 195 -33.51 -8.25 -10.44
CA GLY A 195 -34.90 -8.42 -9.96
C GLY A 195 -35.49 -7.14 -9.38
N LYS A 196 -36.74 -7.22 -8.91
CA LYS A 196 -37.44 -6.09 -8.31
C LYS A 196 -36.82 -5.71 -6.96
N ILE A 197 -36.21 -4.53 -6.87
CA ILE A 197 -35.65 -3.94 -5.65
C ILE A 197 -36.45 -2.68 -5.27
N SER A 198 -36.66 -2.44 -3.96
CA SER A 198 -37.29 -1.20 -3.48
C SER A 198 -36.27 -0.06 -3.43
N LYS A 199 -36.76 1.18 -3.44
CA LYS A 199 -35.92 2.39 -3.33
C LYS A 199 -35.09 2.38 -2.06
N GLU A 200 -35.69 2.04 -0.93
CA GLU A 200 -35.05 2.02 0.39
C GLU A 200 -33.94 0.98 0.43
N LYS A 201 -34.18 -0.21 -0.14
CA LYS A 201 -33.17 -1.25 -0.14
C LYS A 201 -32.00 -0.91 -1.05
N LEU A 202 -32.25 -0.29 -2.20
CA LEU A 202 -31.19 0.17 -3.09
C LEU A 202 -30.36 1.28 -2.43
N LEU A 203 -31.01 2.22 -1.74
CA LEU A 203 -30.33 3.27 -0.97
C LEU A 203 -29.40 2.68 0.08
N GLU A 204 -29.91 1.74 0.88
CA GLU A 204 -29.14 1.01 1.89
C GLU A 204 -27.90 0.34 1.27
N ILE A 205 -28.07 -0.37 0.15
CA ILE A 205 -26.95 -1.04 -0.54
C ILE A 205 -25.90 -0.03 -1.02
N LEU A 206 -26.32 1.08 -1.64
CA LEU A 206 -25.41 2.08 -2.19
C LEU A 206 -24.59 2.74 -1.07
N VAL A 207 -25.22 3.06 0.06
CA VAL A 207 -24.55 3.72 1.19
C VAL A 207 -23.74 2.73 2.01
N GLU A 208 -24.34 1.64 2.48
CA GLU A 208 -23.70 0.75 3.44
C GLU A 208 -22.69 -0.21 2.81
N ASN A 209 -23.01 -0.77 1.64
CA ASN A 209 -22.19 -1.80 1.01
C ASN A 209 -21.24 -1.21 -0.04
N LYS A 210 -21.74 -0.26 -0.84
CA LYS A 210 -20.97 0.38 -1.92
C LYS A 210 -20.28 1.66 -1.48
N LYS A 211 -20.55 2.15 -0.27
CA LYS A 211 -19.87 3.29 0.37
C LYS A 211 -19.99 4.60 -0.41
N PHE A 212 -21.08 4.77 -1.17
CA PHE A 212 -21.42 6.09 -1.69
C PHE A 212 -21.89 6.99 -0.55
N THR A 213 -21.66 8.29 -0.69
CA THR A 213 -22.29 9.26 0.23
C THR A 213 -23.81 9.20 0.08
N GLN A 214 -24.52 9.64 1.12
CA GLN A 214 -25.98 9.72 1.09
C GLN A 214 -26.45 10.52 -0.12
N GLU A 215 -25.81 11.66 -0.39
CA GLU A 215 -26.16 12.54 -1.50
C GLU A 215 -25.90 11.91 -2.88
N GLU A 216 -24.83 11.13 -3.04
CA GLU A 216 -24.54 10.40 -4.28
C GLU A 216 -25.54 9.25 -4.51
N ALA A 217 -25.92 8.55 -3.44
CA ALA A 217 -26.88 7.45 -3.52
C ALA A 217 -28.30 7.93 -3.82
N GLU A 218 -28.74 9.02 -3.19
CA GLU A 218 -30.02 9.67 -3.49
C GLU A 218 -30.06 10.17 -4.93
N TYR A 219 -28.98 10.84 -5.37
CA TYR A 219 -28.85 11.28 -6.76
C TYR A 219 -28.94 10.09 -7.73
N ALA A 220 -28.29 8.97 -7.40
CA ALA A 220 -28.34 7.76 -8.21
C ALA A 220 -29.76 7.20 -8.32
N ILE A 221 -30.53 7.14 -7.23
CA ILE A 221 -31.91 6.65 -7.25
C ILE A 221 -32.82 7.52 -8.14
N GLU A 222 -32.61 8.84 -8.12
CA GLU A 222 -33.39 9.77 -8.94
C GLU A 222 -33.04 9.70 -10.44
N HIS A 223 -31.77 9.43 -10.78
CA HIS A 223 -31.26 9.56 -12.14
C HIS A 223 -31.02 8.21 -12.84
N ALA A 224 -31.02 7.10 -12.12
CA ALA A 224 -30.80 5.78 -12.69
C ALA A 224 -32.03 5.30 -13.46
N LYS A 225 -31.81 4.67 -14.62
CA LYS A 225 -32.88 4.14 -15.48
C LYS A 225 -33.34 2.77 -14.99
N ILE A 226 -34.03 2.76 -13.85
CA ILE A 226 -34.38 1.54 -13.12
C ILE A 226 -35.89 1.48 -12.83
N ASP A 227 -36.52 0.31 -13.03
CA ASP A 227 -37.90 0.07 -12.64
C ASP A 227 -37.95 -0.31 -11.15
N LEU A 228 -38.15 0.68 -10.28
CA LEU A 228 -38.22 0.48 -8.84
C LEU A 228 -39.62 0.06 -8.40
N LEU A 229 -39.68 -0.76 -7.34
CA LEU A 229 -40.93 -0.93 -6.59
C LEU A 229 -41.13 0.30 -5.69
N ASP A 230 -42.33 0.88 -5.77
CA ASP A 230 -42.82 1.89 -4.83
C ASP A 230 -43.14 1.29 -3.46
#